data_AF-A0A2S6IWQ3-F1
#
_entry.id   AF-A0A2S6IWQ3-F1
#
_cell.length_a   1.000
_cell.length_b   1.000
_cell.length_c   1.000
_cell.angle_alpha   90.00
_cell.angle_beta   90.00
_cell.angle_gamma   90.00
#
_symmetry.space_group_name_H-M   'P 1'
#
loop_
_entity.id
_entity.type
_entity.pdbx_description
1 polymer ?
#
loop_
_entity_poly.entity_id
_entity_poly.type
_entity_poly.pdbx_seq_one_letter_code
_entity_poly.pdbx_strand_id
1 'polypeptide(L)'
;MNDLERRLRTAFAAQEDLAPDADSVLAGVEAAVARHRRRRRAVRAGGAAVAAGATAAFLLTADGEGFGWDRTAVQQQTASGDPARSAASEQEAARAFSDAGYTYDDAVHLSGLWQTAQPWDAKVEGGHKLLEGRTLPITPGTAPSAQSPDEQALNAYVGAGYDWDDAAALALHWGLDDPSDAKVRAGRLLLDGGTVPVEPGSAPPAAEGSPGPGDPGDGAVADPANQRAWEAYERAGYDYTDAHHLAALWVGEVAPRTGELLSDVKAVAGDELLAGNRLPVESGRPADALDLPAGALERFLDEGYTSGDAAELAQRWGIGDTASAKAVAGLKLAAGTGLPFPAGSFEAPASEPAPDAAGEQALDAYFGAGYGYDQAVELSQLWKVEDILEVKITAGKKLLAGERLPVQPTRG
;
A
#
# COMPACT_ATOMS: atom_id res chain seq x y z
N MET A 1 50.59 -21.28 -4.27
CA MET A 1 49.64 -20.15 -4.26
C MET A 1 48.88 -20.19 -5.58
N ASN A 2 47.61 -20.61 -5.53
CA ASN A 2 46.77 -20.88 -6.69
C ASN A 2 46.18 -19.58 -7.28
N ASP A 3 45.85 -19.60 -8.57
CA ASP A 3 45.43 -18.42 -9.34
C ASP A 3 44.15 -17.77 -8.76
N LEU A 4 43.29 -18.57 -8.15
CA LEU A 4 42.08 -18.15 -7.46
C LEU A 4 42.37 -17.21 -6.28
N GLU A 5 43.36 -17.54 -5.45
CA GLU A 5 43.73 -16.71 -4.29
C GLU A 5 44.30 -15.36 -4.74
N ARG A 6 45.00 -15.32 -5.87
CA ARG A 6 45.50 -14.08 -6.47
C ARG A 6 44.35 -13.22 -7.00
N ARG A 7 43.39 -13.82 -7.68
CA ARG A 7 42.19 -13.13 -8.20
C ARG A 7 41.33 -12.56 -7.07
N LEU A 8 41.14 -13.32 -5.99
CA LEU A 8 40.37 -12.84 -4.83
C LEU A 8 41.07 -11.67 -4.14
N ARG A 9 42.39 -11.74 -3.91
CA ARG A 9 43.12 -10.60 -3.32
C ARG A 9 43.09 -9.36 -4.20
N THR A 10 43.17 -9.51 -5.52
CA THR A 10 43.07 -8.37 -6.44
C THR A 10 41.67 -7.76 -6.45
N ALA A 11 40.61 -8.59 -6.37
CA ALA A 11 39.24 -8.10 -6.27
C ALA A 11 38.98 -7.35 -4.96
N PHE A 12 39.42 -7.90 -3.82
CA PHE A 12 39.27 -7.23 -2.52
C PHE A 12 40.05 -5.91 -2.46
N ALA A 13 41.28 -5.88 -2.97
CA ALA A 13 42.07 -4.65 -3.02
C ALA A 13 41.44 -3.58 -3.94
N ALA A 14 40.77 -3.97 -5.03
CA ALA A 14 40.09 -3.03 -5.92
C ALA A 14 38.79 -2.46 -5.33
N GLN A 15 38.19 -3.16 -4.36
CA GLN A 15 36.90 -2.81 -3.78
C GLN A 15 37.02 -2.00 -2.48
N GLU A 16 38.17 -2.07 -1.81
CA GLU A 16 38.51 -1.26 -0.63
C GLU A 16 38.63 0.24 -0.98
N ASP A 17 39.04 0.58 -2.20
CA ASP A 17 39.13 1.96 -2.70
C ASP A 17 37.79 2.55 -3.19
N LEU A 18 36.70 1.77 -3.20
CA LEU A 18 35.37 2.18 -3.66
C LEU A 18 34.39 2.47 -2.52
N ALA A 19 34.79 2.26 -1.26
CA ALA A 19 33.97 2.65 -0.12
C ALA A 19 33.88 4.19 -0.09
N PRO A 20 32.66 4.78 -0.17
CA PRO A 20 32.53 6.23 -0.10
C PRO A 20 33.08 6.72 1.24
N ASP A 21 33.91 7.76 1.17
CA ASP A 21 34.50 8.40 2.34
C ASP A 21 33.42 8.72 3.38
N ALA A 22 33.60 8.27 4.61
CA ALA A 22 32.59 8.36 5.66
C ALA A 22 32.17 9.81 5.91
N ASP A 23 33.10 10.76 5.76
CA ASP A 23 32.82 12.19 5.89
C ASP A 23 31.96 12.72 4.74
N SER A 24 32.13 12.20 3.52
CA SER A 24 31.29 12.54 2.36
C SER A 24 29.83 12.07 2.52
N VAL A 25 29.63 10.88 3.10
CA VAL A 25 28.30 10.34 3.40
C VAL A 25 27.63 11.15 4.51
N LEU A 26 28.36 11.48 5.57
CA LEU A 26 27.86 12.29 6.67
C LEU A 26 27.48 13.71 6.19
N ALA A 27 28.31 14.33 5.35
CA ALA A 27 28.03 15.64 4.75
C ALA A 27 26.79 15.63 3.84
N GLY A 28 26.56 14.54 3.11
CA GLY A 28 25.36 14.33 2.30
C GLY A 28 24.09 14.29 3.15
N VAL A 29 24.11 13.54 4.26
CA VAL A 29 22.99 13.44 5.21
C VAL A 29 22.69 14.79 5.87
N GLU A 30 23.73 15.51 6.32
CA GLU A 30 23.54 16.83 6.93
C GLU A 30 22.95 17.85 5.94
N ALA A 31 23.39 17.81 4.67
CA ALA A 31 22.84 18.66 3.61
C ALA A 31 21.37 18.36 3.31
N ALA A 32 20.98 17.07 3.32
CA ALA A 32 19.60 16.63 3.14
C ALA A 32 18.69 17.09 4.30
N VAL A 33 19.16 16.93 5.55
CA VAL A 33 18.44 17.39 6.76
C VAL A 33 18.29 18.91 6.77
N ALA A 34 19.33 19.65 6.38
CA ALA A 34 19.27 21.10 6.26
C ALA A 34 18.26 21.56 5.18
N ARG A 35 18.19 20.86 4.05
CA ARG A 35 17.22 21.13 2.97
C ARG A 35 15.78 20.87 3.44
N HIS A 36 15.54 19.78 4.16
CA HIS A 36 14.23 19.45 4.72
C HIS A 36 13.76 20.50 5.74
N ARG A 37 14.64 20.94 6.64
CA ARG A 37 14.33 21.99 7.64
C ARG A 37 14.01 23.35 7.00
N ARG A 38 14.65 23.71 5.89
CA ARG A 38 14.33 24.95 5.14
C ARG A 38 12.94 24.90 4.52
N ARG A 39 12.53 23.76 3.94
CA ARG A 39 11.18 23.57 3.36
C ARG A 39 10.08 23.71 4.42
N ARG A 40 10.26 23.14 5.61
CA ARG A 40 9.27 23.28 6.71
C ARG A 40 9.13 24.71 7.25
N ARG A 41 10.19 25.52 7.20
CA ARG A 41 10.12 26.93 7.62
C ARG A 41 9.42 27.81 6.58
N ALA A 42 9.52 27.49 5.29
CA ALA A 42 8.81 28.21 4.23
C ALA A 42 7.28 28.01 4.30
N VAL A 43 6.82 26.81 4.65
CA VAL A 43 5.37 26.50 4.76
C VAL A 43 4.72 27.20 5.96
N ARG A 44 5.46 27.46 7.05
CA ARG A 44 4.93 28.18 8.23
C ARG A 44 4.92 29.71 8.07
N ALA A 45 5.61 30.25 7.08
CA ALA A 45 5.65 31.70 6.83
C ALA A 45 4.67 32.18 5.74
N GLY A 46 4.06 31.27 4.97
CA GLY A 46 3.14 31.61 3.88
C GLY A 46 1.64 31.68 4.25
N GLY A 47 1.27 31.37 5.49
CA GLY A 47 -0.13 31.25 5.92
C GLY A 47 -0.87 32.56 6.26
N ALA A 48 -0.29 33.73 5.98
CA ALA A 48 -0.92 35.00 6.32
C ALA A 48 -0.60 36.10 5.30
N ALA A 49 -1.36 36.16 4.19
CA ALA A 49 -1.78 37.38 3.50
C ALA A 49 -2.39 37.02 2.14
N VAL A 50 -3.67 37.31 1.92
CA VAL A 50 -4.18 38.35 1.00
C VAL A 50 -5.70 38.13 0.89
N ALA A 51 -6.44 38.92 1.67
CA ALA A 51 -7.80 39.31 1.35
C ALA A 51 -7.74 40.81 1.04
N ALA A 52 -7.82 41.18 -0.24
CA ALA A 52 -8.02 42.56 -0.67
C ALA A 52 -8.55 42.61 -2.12
N GLY A 53 -9.87 42.78 -2.24
CA GLY A 53 -10.53 43.73 -3.12
C GLY A 53 -10.41 43.62 -4.65
N ALA A 54 -11.54 43.37 -5.30
CA ALA A 54 -12.01 44.19 -6.43
C ALA A 54 -13.48 43.88 -6.76
N THR A 55 -14.41 44.62 -6.13
CA THR A 55 -15.78 44.78 -6.64
C THR A 55 -15.77 45.90 -7.68
N ALA A 56 -15.99 45.56 -8.95
CA ALA A 56 -16.27 46.53 -10.00
C ALA A 56 -17.78 46.83 -10.03
N ALA A 57 -18.09 48.12 -10.03
CA ALA A 57 -19.40 48.71 -9.97
C ALA A 57 -20.30 48.35 -11.17
N PHE A 58 -21.56 48.04 -10.89
CA PHE A 58 -22.66 48.23 -11.84
C PHE A 58 -23.62 49.28 -11.26
N LEU A 59 -23.62 50.46 -11.88
CA LEU A 59 -24.57 51.53 -11.63
C LEU A 59 -25.85 51.24 -12.42
N LEU A 60 -26.99 51.09 -11.73
CA LEU A 60 -28.32 51.32 -12.30
C LEU A 60 -29.15 52.11 -11.29
N THR A 61 -29.60 53.25 -11.78
CA THR A 61 -30.43 54.25 -11.11
C THR A 61 -31.91 53.88 -11.10
N ALA A 62 -32.61 54.49 -10.15
CA ALA A 62 -34.00 55.00 -10.19
C ALA A 62 -35.04 54.29 -9.32
N ASP A 63 -35.36 54.99 -8.23
CA ASP A 63 -36.67 55.30 -7.64
C ASP A 63 -37.84 54.31 -7.79
N GLY A 64 -38.39 53.95 -6.62
CA GLY A 64 -39.70 53.32 -6.47
C GLY A 64 -40.05 53.16 -5.00
N GLU A 65 -40.83 54.11 -4.49
CA GLU A 65 -41.34 54.15 -3.12
C GLU A 65 -42.16 52.92 -2.74
N GLY A 66 -42.04 52.54 -1.46
CA GLY A 66 -43.14 52.02 -0.65
C GLY A 66 -43.58 50.58 -0.91
N PHE A 67 -43.05 49.63 -0.14
CA PHE A 67 -43.86 48.51 0.33
C PHE A 67 -43.26 47.96 1.63
N GLY A 68 -43.94 48.24 2.74
CA GLY A 68 -43.66 47.62 4.03
C GLY A 68 -44.11 46.18 4.00
N TRP A 69 -43.15 45.27 4.22
CA TRP A 69 -43.43 43.93 4.70
C TRP A 69 -42.61 43.69 5.97
N ASP A 70 -43.38 43.43 7.01
CA ASP A 70 -43.02 42.82 8.27
C ASP A 70 -41.84 41.84 8.12
N ARG A 71 -40.75 42.09 8.85
CA ARG A 71 -39.66 41.10 8.99
C ARG A 71 -40.14 40.03 9.95
N THR A 72 -40.98 39.12 9.47
CA THR A 72 -41.03 37.79 10.05
C THR A 72 -39.68 37.15 9.75
N ALA A 73 -38.87 37.02 10.79
CA ALA A 73 -37.62 36.29 10.75
C ALA A 73 -37.90 34.86 10.29
N VAL A 74 -37.71 34.57 9.00
CA VAL A 74 -37.37 33.22 8.56
C VAL A 74 -35.95 33.00 9.08
N GLN A 75 -35.90 32.51 10.31
CA GLN A 75 -34.75 31.86 10.87
C GLN A 75 -34.44 30.72 9.90
N GLN A 76 -33.48 30.93 8.99
CA GLN A 76 -32.77 29.84 8.37
C GLN A 76 -32.19 29.03 9.52
N GLN A 77 -32.89 27.96 9.87
CA GLN A 77 -32.34 26.84 10.61
C GLN A 77 -31.20 26.31 9.74
N THR A 78 -30.01 26.88 9.92
CA THR A 78 -28.78 26.12 9.76
C THR A 78 -28.84 25.06 10.85
N ALA A 79 -29.48 23.94 10.53
CA ALA A 79 -29.36 22.74 11.32
C ALA A 79 -27.86 22.47 11.41
N SER A 80 -27.31 22.65 12.60
CA SER A 80 -26.03 22.06 12.98
C SER A 80 -26.22 20.55 12.86
N GLY A 81 -26.06 20.04 11.64
CA GLY A 81 -26.17 18.64 11.31
C GLY A 81 -25.12 17.92 12.13
N ASP A 82 -25.58 17.03 12.99
CA ASP A 82 -24.73 16.10 13.72
C ASP A 82 -23.81 15.41 12.70
N PRO A 83 -22.47 15.57 12.76
CA PRO A 83 -21.56 15.03 11.77
C PRO A 83 -21.67 13.50 11.65
N ALA A 84 -22.16 12.82 12.70
CA ALA A 84 -22.46 11.41 12.66
C ALA A 84 -23.65 11.07 11.73
N ARG A 85 -24.65 11.96 11.60
CA ARG A 85 -25.77 11.78 10.66
C ARG A 85 -25.36 12.03 9.20
N SER A 86 -24.46 12.97 8.94
CA SER A 86 -23.98 13.22 7.57
C SER A 86 -23.11 12.06 7.07
N ALA A 87 -22.21 11.52 7.90
CA ALA A 87 -21.41 10.36 7.52
C ALA A 87 -22.26 9.11 7.25
N ALA A 88 -23.28 8.86 8.09
CA ALA A 88 -24.20 7.74 7.89
C ALA A 88 -24.99 7.88 6.57
N SER A 89 -25.40 9.10 6.20
CA SER A 89 -26.10 9.36 4.94
C SER A 89 -25.19 9.24 3.70
N GLU A 90 -23.92 9.61 3.81
CA GLU A 90 -22.94 9.46 2.73
C GLU A 90 -22.68 7.98 2.43
N GLN A 91 -22.57 7.15 3.47
CA GLN A 91 -22.34 5.72 3.27
C GLN A 91 -23.57 4.99 2.74
N GLU A 92 -24.78 5.40 3.13
CA GLU A 92 -26.02 4.90 2.52
C GLU A 92 -26.08 5.24 1.03
N ALA A 93 -25.74 6.47 0.65
CA ALA A 93 -25.66 6.88 -0.74
C ALA A 93 -24.60 6.08 -1.51
N ALA A 94 -23.39 5.94 -0.97
CA ALA A 94 -22.32 5.16 -1.60
C ALA A 94 -22.71 3.68 -1.81
N ARG A 95 -23.49 3.09 -0.90
CA ARG A 95 -24.06 1.75 -1.08
C ARG A 95 -25.11 1.72 -2.18
N ALA A 96 -26.06 2.65 -2.20
CA ALA A 96 -27.07 2.72 -3.24
C ALA A 96 -26.47 2.85 -4.65
N PHE A 97 -25.35 3.58 -4.78
CA PHE A 97 -24.58 3.65 -6.01
C PHE A 97 -24.04 2.28 -6.45
N SER A 98 -23.39 1.56 -5.54
CA SER A 98 -22.83 0.22 -5.83
C SER A 98 -23.92 -0.83 -6.04
N ASP A 99 -25.01 -0.81 -5.27
CA ASP A 99 -26.15 -1.73 -5.40
C ASP A 99 -26.90 -1.54 -6.74
N ALA A 100 -26.84 -0.34 -7.32
CA ALA A 100 -27.35 -0.05 -8.65
C ALA A 100 -26.43 -0.53 -9.80
N GLY A 101 -25.33 -1.21 -9.47
CA GLY A 101 -24.39 -1.81 -10.42
C GLY A 101 -23.30 -0.87 -10.92
N TYR A 102 -23.16 0.33 -10.35
CA TYR A 102 -22.09 1.25 -10.75
C TYR A 102 -20.76 0.90 -10.06
N THR A 103 -19.68 0.98 -10.82
CA THR A 103 -18.32 0.62 -10.40
C THR A 103 -17.50 1.84 -9.96
N TYR A 104 -16.26 1.62 -9.52
CA TYR A 104 -15.32 2.72 -9.28
C TYR A 104 -15.04 3.52 -10.56
N ASP A 105 -14.90 2.84 -11.71
CA ASP A 105 -14.68 3.48 -13.01
C ASP A 105 -15.83 4.41 -13.40
N ASP A 106 -17.07 4.00 -13.12
CA ASP A 106 -18.24 4.84 -13.28
C ASP A 106 -18.18 6.09 -12.39
N ALA A 107 -17.71 5.95 -11.14
CA ALA A 107 -17.55 7.08 -10.24
C ALA A 107 -16.47 8.06 -10.71
N VAL A 108 -15.38 7.57 -11.30
CA VAL A 108 -14.34 8.43 -11.92
C VAL A 108 -14.90 9.15 -13.15
N HIS A 109 -15.67 8.45 -13.99
CA HIS A 109 -16.29 9.09 -15.15
C HIS A 109 -17.31 10.16 -14.72
N LEU A 110 -18.13 9.86 -13.70
CA LEU A 110 -19.08 10.82 -13.15
C LEU A 110 -18.39 12.01 -12.47
N SER A 111 -17.25 11.83 -11.81
CA SER A 111 -16.51 12.96 -11.23
C SER A 111 -16.03 13.92 -12.31
N GLY A 112 -15.61 13.40 -13.47
CA GLY A 112 -15.30 14.21 -14.64
C GLY A 112 -16.53 14.97 -15.17
N LEU A 113 -17.68 14.31 -15.29
CA LEU A 113 -18.92 14.92 -15.81
C LEU A 113 -19.52 15.97 -14.87
N TRP A 114 -19.44 15.74 -13.55
CA TRP A 114 -20.00 16.63 -12.53
C TRP A 114 -18.97 17.61 -11.94
N GLN A 115 -17.71 17.49 -12.33
CA GLN A 115 -16.59 18.29 -11.83
C GLN A 115 -16.43 18.21 -10.30
N THR A 116 -16.63 17.01 -9.73
CA THR A 116 -16.36 16.79 -8.31
C THR A 116 -14.87 16.63 -8.05
N ALA A 117 -14.42 16.93 -6.83
CA ALA A 117 -13.00 16.92 -6.50
C ALA A 117 -12.42 15.50 -6.48
N GLN A 118 -13.21 14.52 -6.03
CA GLN A 118 -12.80 13.12 -5.96
C GLN A 118 -13.87 12.19 -6.55
N PRO A 119 -13.48 10.98 -7.02
CA PRO A 119 -14.42 9.93 -7.43
C PRO A 119 -15.40 9.54 -6.30
N TRP A 120 -14.95 9.59 -5.04
CA TRP A 120 -15.83 9.34 -3.89
C TRP A 120 -17.00 10.32 -3.80
N ASP A 121 -16.75 11.62 -4.03
CA ASP A 121 -17.81 12.64 -4.02
C ASP A 121 -18.87 12.36 -5.09
N ALA A 122 -18.44 11.95 -6.29
CA ALA A 122 -19.34 11.56 -7.37
C ALA A 122 -20.11 10.27 -7.03
N LYS A 123 -19.48 9.31 -6.35
CA LYS A 123 -20.15 8.10 -5.88
C LYS A 123 -21.27 8.44 -4.89
N VAL A 124 -21.01 9.29 -3.91
CA VAL A 124 -21.99 9.74 -2.92
C VAL A 124 -23.11 10.54 -3.60
N GLU A 125 -22.78 11.52 -4.44
CA GLU A 125 -23.78 12.32 -5.16
C GLU A 125 -24.65 11.46 -6.09
N GLY A 126 -24.04 10.50 -6.79
CA GLY A 126 -24.75 9.54 -7.64
C GLY A 126 -25.68 8.64 -6.82
N GLY A 127 -25.22 8.18 -5.67
CA GLY A 127 -26.01 7.46 -4.69
C GLY A 127 -27.26 8.21 -4.24
N HIS A 128 -27.12 9.49 -3.89
CA HIS A 128 -28.27 10.34 -3.53
C HIS A 128 -29.26 10.49 -4.68
N LYS A 129 -28.80 10.71 -5.91
CA LYS A 129 -29.68 10.78 -7.09
C LYS A 129 -30.46 9.47 -7.29
N LEU A 130 -29.81 8.32 -7.11
CA LEU A 130 -30.44 7.01 -7.24
C LEU A 130 -31.47 6.75 -6.14
N LEU A 131 -31.19 7.11 -4.89
CA LEU A 131 -32.16 7.01 -3.78
C LEU A 131 -33.41 7.87 -3.99
N GLU A 132 -33.28 8.97 -4.71
CA GLU A 132 -34.40 9.82 -5.14
C GLU A 132 -35.13 9.28 -6.39
N GLY A 133 -34.72 8.13 -6.93
CA GLY A 133 -35.29 7.53 -8.14
C GLY A 133 -34.86 8.21 -9.45
N ARG A 134 -33.80 9.02 -9.44
CA ARG A 134 -33.23 9.65 -10.63
C ARG A 134 -32.21 8.74 -11.31
N THR A 135 -32.14 8.79 -12.63
CA THR A 135 -31.11 8.09 -13.42
C THR A 135 -29.82 8.92 -13.51
N LEU A 136 -28.67 8.26 -13.57
CA LEU A 136 -27.37 8.91 -13.78
C LEU A 136 -27.10 9.10 -15.29
N PRO A 137 -26.22 10.04 -15.71
CA PRO A 137 -25.94 10.31 -17.12
C PRO A 137 -25.06 9.25 -17.81
N ILE A 138 -24.72 8.14 -17.12
CA ILE A 138 -24.02 6.99 -17.68
C ILE A 138 -24.77 5.71 -17.30
N THR A 139 -24.59 4.64 -18.07
CA THR A 139 -25.14 3.32 -17.73
C THR A 139 -24.17 2.61 -16.77
N PRO A 140 -24.64 1.90 -15.74
CA PRO A 140 -23.75 1.18 -14.82
C PRO A 140 -22.83 0.20 -15.57
N GLY A 141 -21.54 0.18 -15.20
CA GLY A 141 -20.52 -0.69 -15.78
C GLY A 141 -20.14 -0.37 -17.22
N THR A 142 -20.57 0.77 -17.76
CA THR A 142 -20.26 1.18 -19.14
C THR A 142 -19.21 2.27 -19.23
N ALA A 143 -18.80 2.87 -18.10
CA ALA A 143 -17.64 3.73 -18.13
C ALA A 143 -16.43 2.92 -18.62
N PRO A 144 -15.62 3.49 -19.52
CA PRO A 144 -14.33 2.90 -19.82
C PRO A 144 -13.57 2.77 -18.50
N SER A 145 -12.91 1.63 -18.29
CA SER A 145 -12.14 1.47 -17.05
C SER A 145 -11.21 2.65 -16.92
N ALA A 146 -11.34 3.36 -15.80
CA ALA A 146 -10.55 4.53 -15.49
C ALA A 146 -9.19 4.05 -15.00
N GLN A 147 -8.50 3.33 -15.89
CA GLN A 147 -7.12 2.98 -15.71
C GLN A 147 -6.39 4.28 -15.41
N SER A 148 -5.60 4.25 -14.33
CA SER A 148 -4.76 5.40 -14.02
C SER A 148 -3.89 5.73 -15.24
N PRO A 149 -3.46 6.99 -15.44
CA PRO A 149 -2.53 7.32 -16.52
C PRO A 149 -1.27 6.42 -16.55
N ASP A 150 -0.86 5.92 -15.39
CA ASP A 150 0.29 5.01 -15.25
C ASP A 150 -0.06 3.60 -15.71
N GLU A 151 -1.24 3.10 -15.36
CA GLU A 151 -1.73 1.81 -15.84
C GLU A 151 -1.97 1.80 -17.36
N GLN A 152 -2.54 2.88 -17.92
CA GLN A 152 -2.66 3.05 -19.38
C GLN A 152 -1.28 3.03 -20.05
N ALA A 153 -0.30 3.69 -19.44
CA ALA A 153 1.06 3.68 -19.95
C ALA A 153 1.69 2.29 -19.87
N LEU A 154 1.56 1.58 -18.74
CA LEU A 154 2.04 0.21 -18.60
C LEU A 154 1.40 -0.73 -19.65
N ASN A 155 0.10 -0.60 -19.88
CA ASN A 155 -0.60 -1.38 -20.91
C ASN A 155 -0.13 -1.04 -22.32
N ALA A 156 0.11 0.25 -22.62
CA ALA A 156 0.66 0.67 -23.90
C ALA A 156 2.09 0.13 -24.12
N TYR A 157 2.90 0.12 -23.07
CA TYR A 157 4.25 -0.44 -23.08
C TYR A 157 4.24 -1.94 -23.42
N VAL A 158 3.49 -2.73 -22.65
CA VAL A 158 3.37 -4.18 -22.87
C VAL A 158 2.70 -4.48 -24.21
N GLY A 159 1.64 -3.74 -24.56
CA GLY A 159 0.91 -3.90 -25.82
C GLY A 159 1.73 -3.58 -27.06
N ALA A 160 2.80 -2.78 -26.93
CA ALA A 160 3.76 -2.53 -28.01
C ALA A 160 4.86 -3.60 -28.13
N GLY A 161 4.78 -4.66 -27.32
CA GLY A 161 5.69 -5.81 -27.35
C GLY A 161 6.99 -5.60 -26.56
N TYR A 162 7.05 -4.58 -25.70
CA TYR A 162 8.20 -4.37 -24.83
C TYR A 162 8.15 -5.28 -23.60
N ASP A 163 9.31 -5.80 -23.21
CA ASP A 163 9.47 -6.70 -22.07
C ASP A 163 10.25 -6.06 -20.90
N TRP A 164 10.67 -6.86 -19.92
CA TRP A 164 11.45 -6.34 -18.80
C TRP A 164 12.88 -5.92 -19.18
N ASP A 165 13.53 -6.67 -20.07
CA ASP A 165 14.90 -6.38 -20.50
C ASP A 165 14.96 -5.04 -21.23
N ASP A 166 13.95 -4.76 -22.06
CA ASP A 166 13.76 -3.45 -22.67
C ASP A 166 13.58 -2.36 -21.62
N ALA A 167 12.81 -2.61 -20.55
CA ALA A 167 12.56 -1.65 -19.49
C ALA A 167 13.86 -1.29 -18.76
N ALA A 168 14.70 -2.30 -18.48
CA ALA A 168 16.01 -2.11 -17.88
C ALA A 168 16.96 -1.35 -18.80
N ALA A 169 16.99 -1.67 -20.10
CA ALA A 169 17.78 -0.95 -21.09
C ALA A 169 17.33 0.53 -21.20
N LEU A 170 16.01 0.78 -21.13
CA LEU A 170 15.43 2.11 -21.14
C LEU A 170 15.71 2.89 -19.86
N ALA A 171 15.65 2.25 -18.69
CA ALA A 171 16.02 2.85 -17.42
C ALA A 171 17.47 3.31 -17.45
N LEU A 172 18.39 2.45 -17.92
CA LEU A 172 19.79 2.80 -18.11
C LEU A 172 19.97 3.95 -19.11
N HIS A 173 19.27 3.90 -20.26
CA HIS A 173 19.34 4.94 -21.28
C HIS A 173 18.84 6.30 -20.77
N TRP A 174 17.82 6.32 -19.91
CA TRP A 174 17.24 7.54 -19.36
C TRP A 174 17.82 7.98 -18.01
N GLY A 175 18.70 7.17 -17.40
CA GLY A 175 19.24 7.43 -16.07
C GLY A 175 18.16 7.36 -14.98
N LEU A 176 17.24 6.39 -15.09
CA LEU A 176 16.24 6.07 -14.07
C LEU A 176 16.77 4.94 -13.18
N ASP A 177 16.44 4.98 -11.89
CA ASP A 177 16.89 4.00 -10.91
C ASP A 177 16.07 2.69 -10.97
N ASP A 178 14.83 2.75 -11.47
CA ASP A 178 13.88 1.62 -11.52
C ASP A 178 13.38 1.37 -12.96
N PRO A 179 13.48 0.14 -13.49
CA PRO A 179 12.84 -0.26 -14.75
C PRO A 179 11.33 0.01 -14.80
N SER A 180 10.62 -0.02 -13.68
CA SER A 180 9.18 0.28 -13.61
C SER A 180 8.87 1.72 -14.03
N ASP A 181 9.71 2.68 -13.61
CA ASP A 181 9.60 4.08 -14.05
C ASP A 181 9.85 4.20 -15.56
N ALA A 182 10.76 3.38 -16.10
CA ALA A 182 11.02 3.33 -17.53
C ALA A 182 9.82 2.77 -18.30
N LYS A 183 9.12 1.73 -17.79
CA LYS A 183 7.89 1.22 -18.42
C LYS A 183 6.82 2.29 -18.53
N VAL A 184 6.53 2.99 -17.43
CA VAL A 184 5.52 4.07 -17.42
C VAL A 184 5.92 5.20 -18.38
N ARG A 185 7.18 5.60 -18.38
CA ARG A 185 7.66 6.66 -19.29
C ARG A 185 7.59 6.25 -20.77
N ALA A 186 8.01 5.02 -21.09
CA ALA A 186 7.94 4.47 -22.43
C ALA A 186 6.49 4.32 -22.91
N GLY A 187 5.62 3.81 -22.04
CA GLY A 187 4.19 3.74 -22.26
C GLY A 187 3.55 5.09 -22.62
N ARG A 188 3.87 6.14 -21.85
CA ARG A 188 3.41 7.51 -22.16
C ARG A 188 3.90 8.00 -23.52
N LEU A 189 5.17 7.75 -23.86
CA LEU A 189 5.70 8.11 -25.18
C LEU A 189 4.94 7.41 -26.31
N LEU A 190 4.60 6.12 -26.14
CA LEU A 190 3.83 5.35 -27.12
C LEU A 190 2.40 5.89 -27.27
N LEU A 191 1.72 6.22 -26.17
CA LEU A 191 0.39 6.82 -26.18
C LEU A 191 0.37 8.18 -26.89
N ASP A 192 1.45 8.96 -26.77
CA ASP A 192 1.63 10.25 -27.46
C ASP A 192 2.04 10.09 -28.95
N GLY A 193 2.17 8.85 -29.45
CA GLY A 193 2.62 8.54 -30.81
C GLY A 193 4.12 8.77 -31.04
N GLY A 194 4.89 8.90 -29.96
CA GLY A 194 6.35 9.00 -29.97
C GLY A 194 7.05 7.66 -30.14
N THR A 195 8.36 7.72 -30.38
CA THR A 195 9.22 6.54 -30.48
C THR A 195 10.02 6.34 -29.20
N VAL A 196 10.10 5.11 -28.72
CA VAL A 196 10.94 4.71 -27.59
C VAL A 196 12.35 4.37 -28.13
N PRO A 197 13.44 4.80 -27.46
CA PRO A 197 14.81 4.69 -27.99
C PRO A 197 15.41 3.28 -27.99
N VAL A 198 14.64 2.27 -27.56
CA VAL A 198 14.95 0.85 -27.65
C VAL A 198 13.84 0.22 -28.49
N GLU A 199 14.17 -0.66 -29.43
CA GLU A 199 13.17 -1.43 -30.18
C GLU A 199 12.64 -2.58 -29.30
N PRO A 200 11.33 -2.92 -29.37
CA PRO A 200 10.77 -4.01 -28.57
C PRO A 200 11.54 -5.33 -28.78
N GLY A 201 11.88 -6.03 -27.70
CA GLY A 201 12.61 -7.30 -27.69
C GLY A 201 14.03 -7.24 -28.23
N SER A 202 14.60 -6.02 -28.36
CA SER A 202 15.94 -5.82 -28.92
C SER A 202 17.00 -5.55 -27.86
N ALA A 203 16.59 -5.30 -26.61
CA ALA A 203 17.52 -5.27 -25.50
C ALA A 203 18.18 -6.66 -25.36
N PRO A 204 19.52 -6.73 -25.26
CA PRO A 204 20.14 -7.97 -24.82
C PRO A 204 19.63 -8.29 -23.41
N PRO A 205 19.41 -9.58 -23.09
CA PRO A 205 19.01 -9.97 -21.74
C PRO A 205 19.97 -9.34 -20.74
N ALA A 206 19.43 -8.66 -19.73
CA ALA A 206 20.25 -7.94 -18.76
C ALA A 206 21.32 -8.89 -18.22
N ALA A 207 22.60 -8.47 -18.27
CA ALA A 207 23.71 -9.32 -17.87
C ALA A 207 23.44 -9.92 -16.49
N GLU A 208 23.40 -11.25 -16.43
CA GLU A 208 23.12 -12.08 -15.25
C GLU A 208 23.85 -11.52 -14.02
N GLY A 209 23.13 -10.81 -13.14
CA GLY A 209 23.76 -10.23 -11.94
C GLY A 209 23.11 -9.01 -11.29
N SER A 210 22.06 -8.42 -11.87
CA SER A 210 21.27 -7.39 -11.17
C SER A 210 19.90 -7.95 -10.80
N PRO A 211 19.58 -8.09 -9.49
CA PRO A 211 18.29 -8.58 -9.04
C PRO A 211 17.25 -7.47 -9.22
N GLY A 212 16.47 -7.55 -10.30
CA GLY A 212 15.29 -6.71 -10.51
C GLY A 212 14.03 -7.40 -9.95
N PRO A 213 13.03 -6.63 -9.46
CA PRO A 213 11.77 -7.20 -9.02
C PRO A 213 10.93 -7.62 -10.22
N GLY A 214 10.93 -8.92 -10.54
CA GLY A 214 10.17 -9.50 -11.65
C GLY A 214 8.75 -9.91 -11.28
N ASP A 215 7.78 -9.35 -12.01
CA ASP A 215 6.42 -9.87 -12.22
C ASP A 215 6.44 -10.88 -13.41
N PRO A 216 5.62 -11.95 -13.42
CA PRO A 216 5.79 -13.11 -14.27
C PRO A 216 4.94 -12.99 -15.53
N GLY A 217 5.58 -12.76 -16.66
CA GLY A 217 4.95 -12.80 -17.97
C GLY A 217 6.02 -12.92 -19.03
N ASP A 218 6.23 -14.14 -19.48
CA ASP A 218 6.97 -14.52 -20.69
C ASP A 218 8.51 -14.43 -20.64
N GLY A 219 9.12 -15.61 -20.42
CA GLY A 219 10.15 -16.09 -21.35
C GLY A 219 11.63 -15.89 -20.99
N ALA A 220 11.98 -15.45 -19.78
CA ALA A 220 13.38 -15.51 -19.34
C ALA A 220 13.84 -16.98 -19.28
N VAL A 221 14.95 -17.32 -19.96
CA VAL A 221 15.70 -18.54 -19.63
C VAL A 221 16.30 -18.28 -18.26
N ALA A 222 15.56 -18.68 -17.22
CA ALA A 222 16.09 -18.71 -15.86
C ALA A 222 17.35 -19.59 -15.86
N ASP A 223 18.24 -19.39 -14.87
CA ASP A 223 19.21 -20.41 -14.51
C ASP A 223 18.49 -21.77 -14.57
N PRO A 224 18.94 -22.77 -15.36
CA PRO A 224 18.24 -24.04 -15.48
C PRO A 224 17.95 -24.69 -14.13
N ALA A 225 18.71 -24.37 -13.09
CA ALA A 225 18.41 -24.73 -11.71
C ALA A 225 17.17 -23.98 -11.16
N ASN A 226 17.14 -22.65 -11.23
CA ASN A 226 16.00 -21.83 -10.79
C ASN A 226 14.73 -22.13 -11.59
N GLN A 227 14.83 -22.38 -12.89
CA GLN A 227 13.68 -22.73 -13.71
C GLN A 227 13.10 -24.09 -13.30
N ARG A 228 13.95 -25.09 -13.04
CA ARG A 228 13.49 -26.39 -12.52
C ARG A 228 12.84 -26.26 -11.15
N ALA A 229 13.37 -25.40 -10.29
CA ALA A 229 12.80 -25.12 -8.99
C ALA A 229 11.41 -24.46 -9.15
N TRP A 230 11.28 -23.41 -9.95
CA TRP A 230 10.00 -22.76 -10.22
C TRP A 230 8.97 -23.70 -10.84
N GLU A 231 9.36 -24.50 -11.83
CA GLU A 231 8.47 -25.51 -12.40
C GLU A 231 8.06 -26.56 -11.37
N ALA A 232 8.93 -26.92 -10.42
CA ALA A 232 8.56 -27.84 -9.34
C ALA A 232 7.57 -27.21 -8.37
N TYR A 233 7.75 -25.93 -8.06
CA TYR A 233 6.84 -25.11 -7.25
C TYR A 233 5.44 -25.03 -7.88
N GLU A 234 5.35 -24.63 -9.14
CA GLU A 234 4.09 -24.51 -9.87
C GLU A 234 3.43 -25.87 -10.14
N ARG A 235 4.22 -26.91 -10.46
CA ARG A 235 3.71 -28.28 -10.65
C ARG A 235 3.14 -28.88 -9.37
N ALA A 236 3.66 -28.46 -8.22
CA ALA A 236 3.11 -28.82 -6.92
C ALA A 236 1.84 -28.03 -6.57
N GLY A 237 1.39 -27.12 -7.45
CA GLY A 237 0.13 -26.40 -7.33
C GLY A 237 0.20 -25.13 -6.50
N TYR A 238 1.41 -24.66 -6.18
CA TYR A 238 1.61 -23.43 -5.42
C TYR A 238 1.55 -22.20 -6.34
N ASP A 239 0.93 -21.13 -5.86
CA ASP A 239 0.73 -19.90 -6.61
C ASP A 239 1.51 -18.70 -6.03
N TYR A 240 1.20 -17.50 -6.54
CA TYR A 240 1.83 -16.26 -6.05
C TYR A 240 1.47 -15.93 -4.60
N THR A 241 0.25 -16.23 -4.16
CA THR A 241 -0.22 -16.04 -2.79
C THR A 241 0.54 -16.97 -1.84
N ASP A 242 0.74 -18.21 -2.25
CA ASP A 242 1.55 -19.17 -1.51
C ASP A 242 3.01 -18.70 -1.35
N ALA A 243 3.55 -18.00 -2.35
CA ALA A 243 4.91 -17.45 -2.29
C ALA A 243 5.01 -16.34 -1.24
N HIS A 244 3.97 -15.53 -1.08
CA HIS A 244 3.87 -14.55 0.02
C HIS A 244 3.80 -15.23 1.39
N HIS A 245 3.02 -16.30 1.51
CA HIS A 245 2.94 -17.06 2.76
C HIS A 245 4.28 -17.70 3.12
N LEU A 246 4.98 -18.27 2.15
CA LEU A 246 6.31 -18.82 2.33
C LEU A 246 7.33 -17.73 2.64
N ALA A 247 7.23 -16.57 2.00
CA ALA A 247 8.08 -15.42 2.30
C ALA A 247 7.94 -15.02 3.76
N ALA A 248 6.70 -14.88 4.24
CA ALA A 248 6.38 -14.60 5.64
C ALA A 248 6.92 -15.69 6.60
N LEU A 249 6.77 -16.97 6.26
CA LEU A 249 7.26 -18.06 7.10
C LEU A 249 8.78 -18.22 7.09
N TRP A 250 9.46 -17.82 6.03
CA TRP A 250 10.92 -17.92 5.88
C TRP A 250 11.67 -16.62 6.14
N VAL A 251 10.99 -15.57 6.60
CA VAL A 251 11.67 -14.34 7.00
C VAL A 251 12.71 -14.66 8.08
N GLY A 252 13.96 -14.24 7.83
CA GLY A 252 15.15 -14.51 8.65
C GLY A 252 16.02 -15.70 8.23
N GLU A 253 15.48 -16.73 7.56
CA GLU A 253 16.29 -17.84 7.01
C GLU A 253 16.69 -17.61 5.55
N VAL A 254 15.77 -17.05 4.77
CA VAL A 254 15.96 -16.73 3.35
C VAL A 254 16.28 -15.23 3.16
N ALA A 255 15.63 -14.36 3.94
CA ALA A 255 15.76 -12.90 3.90
C ALA A 255 17.21 -12.34 3.95
N PRO A 256 18.16 -12.84 4.76
CA PRO A 256 19.52 -12.29 4.75
C PRO A 256 20.31 -12.63 3.47
N ARG A 257 19.79 -13.48 2.58
CA ARG A 257 20.46 -13.85 1.32
C ARG A 257 19.88 -13.17 0.06
N THR A 258 18.65 -12.64 0.09
CA THR A 258 17.88 -12.46 -1.16
C THR A 258 16.96 -11.23 -1.23
N GLY A 259 17.28 -10.12 -0.55
CA GLY A 259 16.73 -8.79 -0.89
C GLY A 259 15.22 -8.69 -1.22
N GLU A 260 14.37 -9.39 -0.46
CA GLU A 260 12.89 -9.34 -0.52
C GLU A 260 12.22 -9.63 -1.88
N LEU A 261 12.80 -10.46 -2.76
CA LEU A 261 12.12 -10.85 -4.00
C LEU A 261 11.36 -12.19 -3.84
N LEU A 262 10.04 -12.16 -4.10
CA LEU A 262 9.17 -13.35 -4.07
C LEU A 262 9.60 -14.44 -5.06
N SER A 263 10.30 -14.07 -6.14
CA SER A 263 10.91 -14.99 -7.10
C SER A 263 11.93 -15.93 -6.44
N ASP A 264 12.66 -15.43 -5.45
CA ASP A 264 13.69 -16.19 -4.74
C ASP A 264 13.04 -17.13 -3.73
N VAL A 265 11.93 -16.72 -3.13
CA VAL A 265 11.09 -17.58 -2.29
C VAL A 265 10.53 -18.74 -3.11
N LYS A 266 10.04 -18.49 -4.32
CA LYS A 266 9.60 -19.54 -5.25
C LYS A 266 10.74 -20.48 -5.64
N ALA A 267 11.94 -19.96 -5.87
CA ALA A 267 13.12 -20.78 -6.18
C ALA A 267 13.48 -21.71 -5.01
N VAL A 268 13.60 -21.16 -3.80
CA VAL A 268 13.90 -21.95 -2.59
C VAL A 268 12.81 -23.00 -2.35
N ALA A 269 11.54 -22.62 -2.50
CA ALA A 269 10.42 -23.54 -2.37
C ALA A 269 10.44 -24.67 -3.41
N GLY A 270 10.79 -24.33 -4.64
CA GLY A 270 11.02 -25.28 -5.70
C GLY A 270 12.11 -26.30 -5.39
N ASP A 271 13.24 -25.84 -4.86
CA ASP A 271 14.36 -26.70 -4.49
C ASP A 271 14.01 -27.65 -3.34
N GLU A 272 13.28 -27.16 -2.33
CA GLU A 272 12.77 -27.99 -1.24
C GLU A 272 11.83 -29.10 -1.75
N LEU A 273 10.93 -28.76 -2.69
CA LEU A 273 10.04 -29.73 -3.33
C LEU A 273 10.80 -30.75 -4.17
N LEU A 274 11.82 -30.33 -4.92
CA LEU A 274 12.70 -31.22 -5.69
C LEU A 274 13.51 -32.15 -4.78
N ALA A 275 13.88 -31.69 -3.58
CA ALA A 275 14.51 -32.52 -2.56
C ALA A 275 13.54 -33.50 -1.88
N GLY A 276 12.24 -33.43 -2.19
CA GLY A 276 11.18 -34.27 -1.62
C GLY A 276 10.69 -33.79 -0.25
N ASN A 277 11.05 -32.57 0.16
CA ASN A 277 10.60 -31.97 1.39
C ASN A 277 9.18 -31.40 1.21
N ARG A 278 8.42 -31.34 2.31
CA ARG A 278 7.12 -30.66 2.33
C ARG A 278 7.32 -29.21 2.71
N LEU A 279 6.70 -28.32 1.94
CA LEU A 279 6.64 -26.90 2.29
C LEU A 279 5.71 -26.69 3.49
N PRO A 280 5.94 -25.64 4.31
CA PRO A 280 5.13 -25.35 5.48
C PRO A 280 3.74 -24.76 5.14
N VAL A 281 3.42 -24.60 3.85
CA VAL A 281 2.12 -24.13 3.33
C VAL A 281 1.53 -25.24 2.44
N GLU A 282 0.21 -25.40 2.43
CA GLU A 282 -0.49 -26.30 1.51
C GLU A 282 -0.87 -25.56 0.22
N SER A 283 -0.55 -26.14 -0.93
CA SER A 283 -0.81 -25.59 -2.27
C SER A 283 -2.30 -25.37 -2.54
N GLY A 284 -2.67 -24.23 -3.13
CA GLY A 284 -4.02 -23.99 -3.67
C GLY A 284 -5.07 -23.56 -2.65
N ARG A 285 -4.66 -22.92 -1.54
CA ARG A 285 -5.62 -22.20 -0.69
C ARG A 285 -6.15 -20.97 -1.45
N PRO A 286 -7.48 -20.76 -1.52
CA PRO A 286 -8.03 -19.58 -2.16
C PRO A 286 -7.52 -18.31 -1.44
N ALA A 287 -7.24 -17.24 -2.19
CA ALA A 287 -6.87 -15.93 -1.65
C ALA A 287 -7.92 -15.38 -0.64
N ASP A 288 -9.17 -15.82 -0.78
CA ASP A 288 -10.29 -15.50 0.11
C ASP A 288 -10.19 -16.23 1.46
N ALA A 289 -9.31 -17.22 1.59
CA ALA A 289 -8.90 -17.80 2.88
C ALA A 289 -7.74 -17.00 3.50
N LEU A 290 -7.76 -15.67 3.35
CA LEU A 290 -7.13 -14.72 4.27
C LEU A 290 -7.81 -14.75 5.66
N ASP A 291 -8.10 -15.94 6.17
CA ASP A 291 -7.91 -16.17 7.59
C ASP A 291 -6.39 -16.14 7.78
N LEU A 292 -5.82 -14.95 8.01
CA LEU A 292 -4.84 -14.85 9.08
C LEU A 292 -5.46 -15.69 10.20
N PRO A 293 -4.92 -16.88 10.57
CA PRO A 293 -5.63 -17.73 11.50
C PRO A 293 -5.95 -16.84 12.68
N ALA A 294 -7.24 -16.72 13.04
CA ALA A 294 -7.80 -15.77 13.99
C ALA A 294 -7.25 -16.03 15.41
N GLY A 295 -5.94 -15.91 15.55
CA GLY A 295 -5.13 -16.69 16.46
C GLY A 295 -3.61 -16.59 16.25
N ALA A 296 -3.08 -16.03 15.15
CA ALA A 296 -1.63 -15.87 14.96
C ALA A 296 -1.05 -14.90 15.99
N LEU A 297 -1.68 -13.74 16.14
CA LEU A 297 -1.30 -12.76 17.14
C LEU A 297 -1.46 -13.36 18.55
N GLU A 298 -2.56 -14.07 18.78
CA GLU A 298 -2.87 -14.75 20.02
C GLU A 298 -1.87 -15.87 20.31
N ARG A 299 -1.37 -16.59 19.30
CA ARG A 299 -0.36 -17.64 19.48
C ARG A 299 0.99 -17.07 19.87
N PHE A 300 1.37 -15.93 19.30
CA PHE A 300 2.56 -15.21 19.71
C PHE A 300 2.49 -14.81 21.19
N LEU A 301 1.33 -14.31 21.63
CA LEU A 301 1.09 -13.90 23.01
C LEU A 301 0.94 -15.10 23.97
N ASP A 302 0.24 -16.16 23.57
CA ASP A 302 0.02 -17.40 24.34
C ASP A 302 1.33 -18.14 24.63
N GLU A 303 2.28 -18.08 23.70
CA GLU A 303 3.63 -18.64 23.88
C GLU A 303 4.53 -17.74 24.75
N GLY A 304 4.01 -16.60 25.24
CA GLY A 304 4.65 -15.71 26.20
C GLY A 304 5.56 -14.66 25.59
N TYR A 305 5.57 -14.47 24.27
CA TYR A 305 6.40 -13.46 23.64
C TYR A 305 5.86 -12.04 23.88
N THR A 306 6.79 -11.13 24.11
CA THR A 306 6.51 -9.74 24.48
C THR A 306 6.57 -8.78 23.29
N SER A 307 6.20 -7.52 23.51
CA SER A 307 6.43 -6.46 22.52
C SER A 307 7.92 -6.17 22.29
N GLY A 308 8.79 -6.39 23.29
CA GLY A 308 10.24 -6.30 23.13
C GLY A 308 10.76 -7.40 22.22
N ASP A 309 10.26 -8.62 22.40
CA ASP A 309 10.52 -9.74 21.49
C ASP A 309 10.03 -9.42 20.07
N ALA A 310 8.84 -8.86 19.91
CA ALA A 310 8.32 -8.46 18.61
C ALA A 310 9.18 -7.38 17.92
N ALA A 311 9.70 -6.42 18.68
CA ALA A 311 10.58 -5.38 18.16
C ALA A 311 11.93 -5.94 17.70
N GLU A 312 12.50 -6.87 18.45
CA GLU A 312 13.71 -7.58 18.03
C GLU A 312 13.44 -8.42 16.78
N LEU A 313 12.30 -9.10 16.70
CA LEU A 313 11.91 -9.85 15.51
C LEU A 313 11.75 -8.92 14.31
N ALA A 314 11.07 -7.79 14.47
CA ALA A 314 10.93 -6.77 13.43
C ALA A 314 12.30 -6.30 12.92
N GLN A 315 13.23 -5.98 13.82
CA GLN A 315 14.58 -5.57 13.46
C GLN A 315 15.36 -6.69 12.74
N ARG A 316 15.33 -7.92 13.26
CA ARG A 316 16.03 -9.07 12.67
C ARG A 316 15.49 -9.47 11.31
N TRP A 317 14.20 -9.25 11.11
CA TRP A 317 13.47 -9.65 9.92
C TRP A 317 13.33 -8.54 8.89
N GLY A 318 13.77 -7.31 9.20
CA GLY A 318 13.61 -6.16 8.31
C GLY A 318 12.17 -5.67 8.19
N ILE A 319 11.27 -6.11 9.09
CA ILE A 319 9.86 -5.73 9.05
C ILE A 319 9.73 -4.33 9.65
N GLY A 320 9.10 -3.41 8.90
CA GLY A 320 9.00 -2.00 9.26
C GLY A 320 8.17 -1.69 10.51
N ASP A 321 7.40 -2.65 11.02
CA ASP A 321 6.56 -2.47 12.20
C ASP A 321 6.43 -3.75 13.06
N THR A 322 6.13 -3.56 14.33
CA THR A 322 6.04 -4.65 15.31
C THR A 322 4.77 -5.48 15.19
N ALA A 323 3.68 -4.95 14.63
CA ALA A 323 2.43 -5.70 14.48
C ALA A 323 2.54 -6.75 13.38
N SER A 324 3.13 -6.38 12.24
CA SER A 324 3.49 -7.28 11.16
C SER A 324 4.48 -8.35 11.64
N ALA A 325 5.48 -7.98 12.45
CA ALA A 325 6.41 -8.94 13.03
C ALA A 325 5.72 -9.93 13.99
N LYS A 326 4.76 -9.48 14.81
CA LYS A 326 3.95 -10.37 15.66
C LYS A 326 3.12 -11.35 14.85
N ALA A 327 2.48 -10.88 13.78
CA ALA A 327 1.68 -11.73 12.90
C ALA A 327 2.55 -12.83 12.25
N VAL A 328 3.72 -12.45 11.71
CA VAL A 328 4.70 -13.38 11.13
C VAL A 328 5.21 -14.37 12.18
N ALA A 329 5.52 -13.91 13.38
CA ALA A 329 6.00 -14.73 14.48
C ALA A 329 4.93 -15.73 14.95
N GLY A 330 3.68 -15.28 15.05
CA GLY A 330 2.51 -16.09 15.33
C GLY A 330 2.28 -17.20 14.32
N LEU A 331 2.44 -16.88 13.03
CA LEU A 331 2.37 -17.87 11.94
C LEU A 331 3.47 -18.92 12.05
N LYS A 332 4.72 -18.50 12.33
CA LYS A 332 5.83 -19.44 12.55
C LYS A 332 5.54 -20.37 13.74
N LEU A 333 5.08 -19.84 14.87
CA LEU A 333 4.72 -20.63 16.04
C LEU A 333 3.56 -21.60 15.76
N ALA A 334 2.53 -21.16 15.03
CA ALA A 334 1.40 -22.01 14.64
C ALA A 334 1.82 -23.14 13.69
N ALA A 335 2.81 -22.90 12.83
CA ALA A 335 3.44 -23.91 12.00
C ALA A 335 4.41 -24.83 12.77
N GLY A 336 4.52 -24.68 14.11
CA GLY A 336 5.46 -25.43 14.94
C GLY A 336 6.93 -25.01 14.76
N THR A 337 7.17 -23.90 14.07
CA THR A 337 8.50 -23.34 13.85
C THR A 337 8.87 -22.47 15.04
N GLY A 338 9.98 -22.80 15.71
CA GLY A 338 10.51 -22.00 16.81
C GLY A 338 10.96 -20.60 16.35
N LEU A 339 10.89 -19.63 17.25
CA LEU A 339 11.44 -18.29 17.03
C LEU A 339 12.93 -18.24 17.40
N PRO A 340 13.70 -17.26 16.88
CA PRO A 340 15.16 -17.21 17.04
C PRO A 340 15.66 -17.03 18.48
N PHE A 341 14.76 -16.89 19.45
CA PHE A 341 15.04 -16.75 20.87
C PHE A 341 13.78 -17.12 21.67
N PRO A 342 13.89 -17.50 22.96
CA PRO A 342 12.73 -17.85 23.76
C PRO A 342 11.88 -16.61 24.10
N ALA A 343 10.61 -16.85 24.42
CA ALA A 343 9.71 -15.84 24.94
C ALA A 343 10.28 -15.05 26.14
N GLY A 344 10.09 -13.74 26.14
CA GLY A 344 10.55 -12.83 27.20
C GLY A 344 12.06 -12.57 27.18
N SER A 345 12.72 -12.78 26.05
CA SER A 345 14.17 -12.54 25.92
C SER A 345 14.52 -11.06 25.88
N PHE A 346 13.60 -10.22 25.42
CA PHE A 346 13.82 -8.79 25.25
C PHE A 346 12.78 -8.00 26.03
N GLU A 347 13.25 -7.10 26.90
CA GLU A 347 12.37 -6.13 27.55
C GLU A 347 11.79 -5.16 26.51
N ALA A 348 10.51 -4.85 26.66
CA ALA A 348 9.83 -3.87 25.80
C ALA A 348 10.61 -2.53 25.82
N PRO A 349 10.97 -1.96 24.65
CA PRO A 349 11.63 -0.66 24.63
C PRO A 349 10.73 0.39 25.29
N ALA A 350 11.29 1.15 26.21
CA ALA A 350 10.57 2.06 27.11
C ALA A 350 10.00 3.33 26.44
N SER A 351 9.63 3.33 25.15
CA SER A 351 9.19 4.57 24.47
C SER A 351 8.15 4.44 23.35
N GLU A 352 7.51 3.29 23.19
CA GLU A 352 6.12 3.29 22.71
C GLU A 352 5.27 2.85 23.89
N PRO A 353 4.21 3.59 24.28
CA PRO A 353 3.26 3.01 25.20
C PRO A 353 2.65 1.82 24.47
N ALA A 354 3.18 0.63 24.75
CA ALA A 354 2.44 -0.60 24.51
C ALA A 354 1.03 -0.34 25.04
N PRO A 355 -0.02 -0.73 24.30
CA PRO A 355 -1.35 -0.66 24.85
C PRO A 355 -1.28 -1.29 26.25
N ASP A 356 -1.70 -0.54 27.26
CA ASP A 356 -1.89 -1.13 28.57
C ASP A 356 -2.90 -2.28 28.45
N ALA A 357 -3.11 -3.06 29.51
CA ALA A 357 -4.09 -4.16 29.45
C ALA A 357 -5.48 -3.71 28.93
N ALA A 358 -5.82 -2.43 29.11
CA ALA A 358 -7.03 -1.83 28.54
C ALA A 358 -6.94 -1.55 27.02
N GLY A 359 -5.77 -1.19 26.49
CA GLY A 359 -5.52 -1.09 25.06
C GLY A 359 -5.48 -2.43 24.34
N GLU A 360 -4.97 -3.50 24.98
CA GLU A 360 -4.99 -4.85 24.40
C GLU A 360 -6.41 -5.38 24.31
N GLN A 361 -7.18 -5.29 25.42
CA GLN A 361 -8.59 -5.64 25.43
C GLN A 361 -9.40 -4.87 24.36
N ALA A 362 -9.03 -3.63 24.09
CA ALA A 362 -9.64 -2.84 23.03
C ALA A 362 -9.30 -3.40 21.64
N LEU A 363 -8.05 -3.73 21.36
CA LEU A 363 -7.67 -4.36 20.09
C LEU A 363 -8.41 -5.68 19.87
N ASP A 364 -8.50 -6.53 20.88
CA ASP A 364 -9.26 -7.79 20.80
C ASP A 364 -10.74 -7.53 20.49
N ALA A 365 -11.34 -6.52 21.12
CA ALA A 365 -12.72 -6.14 20.84
C ALA A 365 -12.90 -5.59 19.42
N TYR A 366 -11.92 -4.87 18.89
CA TYR A 366 -11.93 -4.35 17.52
C TYR A 366 -11.89 -5.49 16.50
N PHE A 367 -10.92 -6.39 16.62
CA PHE A 367 -10.77 -7.53 15.70
C PHE A 367 -11.88 -8.57 15.89
N GLY A 368 -12.26 -8.88 17.13
CA GLY A 368 -13.34 -9.81 17.45
C GLY A 368 -14.72 -9.34 16.98
N ALA A 369 -14.89 -8.04 16.72
CA ALA A 369 -16.09 -7.49 16.10
C ALA A 369 -16.07 -7.52 14.55
N GLY A 370 -15.02 -8.08 13.94
CA GLY A 370 -14.88 -8.26 12.49
C GLY A 370 -14.28 -7.06 11.74
N TYR A 371 -13.62 -6.13 12.45
CA TYR A 371 -12.96 -4.99 11.80
C TYR A 371 -11.50 -5.30 11.46
N GLY A 372 -11.10 -5.00 10.23
CA GLY A 372 -9.76 -5.22 9.68
C GLY A 372 -8.96 -3.93 9.48
N TYR A 373 -7.86 -4.03 8.72
CA TYR A 373 -6.98 -2.90 8.46
C TYR A 373 -7.67 -1.79 7.64
N ASP A 374 -8.43 -2.15 6.60
CA ASP A 374 -9.09 -1.17 5.73
C ASP A 374 -10.10 -0.32 6.50
N GLN A 375 -10.86 -0.93 7.42
CA GLN A 375 -11.76 -0.17 8.30
C GLN A 375 -10.98 0.75 9.24
N ALA A 376 -9.78 0.37 9.68
CA ALA A 376 -8.95 1.26 10.49
C ALA A 376 -8.47 2.47 9.69
N VAL A 377 -8.17 2.31 8.39
CA VAL A 377 -7.83 3.43 7.50
C VAL A 377 -9.04 4.33 7.26
N GLU A 378 -10.23 3.77 7.04
CA GLU A 378 -11.45 4.58 6.92
C GLU A 378 -11.74 5.37 8.22
N LEU A 379 -11.60 4.72 9.37
CA LEU A 379 -11.77 5.36 10.68
C LEU A 379 -10.70 6.43 10.95
N SER A 380 -9.47 6.24 10.47
CA SER A 380 -8.38 7.21 10.62
C SER A 380 -8.70 8.51 9.89
N GLN A 381 -9.29 8.42 8.70
CA GLN A 381 -9.75 9.56 7.92
C GLN A 381 -10.94 10.26 8.59
N LEU A 382 -11.92 9.49 9.07
CA LEU A 382 -13.12 10.01 9.74
C LEU A 382 -12.78 10.74 11.05
N TRP A 383 -11.89 10.17 11.86
CA TRP A 383 -11.52 10.73 13.16
C TRP A 383 -10.33 11.68 13.11
N LYS A 384 -9.67 11.78 11.96
CA LYS A 384 -8.45 12.59 11.75
C LYS A 384 -7.32 12.21 12.70
N VAL A 385 -7.14 10.90 12.89
CA VAL A 385 -6.07 10.30 13.69
C VAL A 385 -5.11 9.64 12.71
N GLU A 386 -3.84 10.04 12.69
CA GLU A 386 -2.86 9.53 11.72
C GLU A 386 -2.35 8.13 12.09
N ASP A 387 -2.32 7.80 13.38
CA ASP A 387 -1.87 6.50 13.87
C ASP A 387 -2.98 5.44 13.78
N ILE A 388 -2.80 4.48 12.88
CA ILE A 388 -3.73 3.37 12.67
C ILE A 388 -3.88 2.49 13.93
N LEU A 389 -2.84 2.34 14.75
CA LEU A 389 -2.93 1.59 16.00
C LEU A 389 -3.81 2.32 17.02
N GLU A 390 -3.63 3.64 17.16
CA GLU A 390 -4.48 4.48 18.01
C GLU A 390 -5.95 4.43 17.58
N VAL A 391 -6.20 4.40 16.26
CA VAL A 391 -7.55 4.24 15.69
C VAL A 391 -8.16 2.91 16.11
N LYS A 392 -7.44 1.80 15.97
CA LYS A 392 -7.92 0.46 16.36
C LYS A 392 -8.21 0.37 17.85
N ILE A 393 -7.33 0.89 18.70
CA ILE A 393 -7.54 0.96 20.15
C ILE A 393 -8.77 1.80 20.49
N THR A 394 -8.91 2.98 19.88
CA THR A 394 -10.06 3.87 20.13
C THR A 394 -11.36 3.21 19.69
N ALA A 395 -11.36 2.55 18.54
CA ALA A 395 -12.47 1.79 18.01
C ALA A 395 -12.84 0.61 18.91
N GLY A 396 -11.85 -0.13 19.40
CA GLY A 396 -12.00 -1.19 20.39
C GLY A 396 -12.67 -0.73 21.69
N LYS A 397 -12.20 0.39 22.26
CA LYS A 397 -12.78 0.98 23.48
C LYS A 397 -14.25 1.35 23.29
N LYS A 398 -14.61 1.87 22.11
CA LYS A 398 -16.00 2.18 21.75
C LYS A 398 -16.85 0.92 21.67
N LEU A 399 -16.35 -0.15 21.05
CA LEU A 399 -17.04 -1.44 20.97
C LEU A 399 -17.26 -2.06 22.35
N LEU A 400 -16.26 -2.03 23.24
CA LEU A 400 -16.39 -2.48 24.63
C LEU A 400 -17.43 -1.69 25.43
N ALA A 401 -17.59 -0.40 25.12
CA ALA A 401 -18.64 0.44 25.70
C ALA A 401 -20.03 0.18 25.08
N GLY A 402 -20.14 -0.73 24.11
CA GLY A 402 -21.38 -1.03 23.37
C GLY A 402 -21.74 0.02 22.31
N GLU A 403 -20.81 0.93 21.99
CA GLU A 403 -20.99 1.90 20.90
C GLU A 403 -20.81 1.22 19.54
N ARG A 404 -21.57 1.69 18.54
CA ARG A 404 -21.36 1.30 17.14
C ARG A 404 -20.31 2.21 16.50
N LEU A 405 -19.41 1.62 15.72
CA LEU A 405 -18.47 2.37 14.91
C LEU A 405 -19.15 2.94 13.66
N PRO A 406 -18.66 4.07 13.11
CA PRO A 406 -19.25 4.70 11.93
C PRO A 406 -19.00 3.91 10.63
N VAL A 407 -18.03 3.01 10.62
CA VAL A 407 -17.81 2.04 9.53
C VAL A 407 -18.37 0.67 9.93
N GLN A 408 -18.72 -0.17 8.96
CA GLN A 408 -19.18 -1.53 9.23
C GLN A 408 -17.98 -2.49 9.27
N PRO A 409 -18.04 -3.57 10.06
CA PRO A 409 -17.05 -4.63 9.98
C PRO A 409 -17.13 -5.34 8.63
N THR A 410 -16.04 -5.95 8.21
CA THR A 410 -16.04 -6.80 7.01
C THR A 410 -16.98 -7.98 7.28
N ARG A 411 -17.89 -8.28 6.34
CA ARG A 411 -18.63 -9.55 6.43
C ARG A 411 -17.63 -10.67 6.16
N GLY A 412 -17.17 -11.31 7.22
CA GLY A 412 -16.50 -12.61 7.14
C GLY A 412 -17.42 -13.69 6.62
#